data_AF-A0A327NFN9-F1
#
_entry.id   AF-A0A327NFN9-F1
#
_cell.length_a   1.000
_cell.length_b   1.000
_cell.length_c   1.000
_cell.angle_alpha   90.00
_cell.angle_beta   90.00
_cell.angle_gamma   90.00
#
_symmetry.space_group_name_H-M   'P 1'
#
loop_
_entity.id
_entity.type
_entity.pdbx_description
1 polymer ?
#
loop_
_entity_poly.entity_id
_entity_poly.type
_entity_poly.pdbx_seq_one_letter_code
_entity_poly.pdbx_strand_id
1 'polypeptide(L)'
;MAAMERPAGAPSDFSELKVVHVEGKQTLTVSTGFFERFAEQQLKGLDELLLSQNIYLLSNKGHQALELLTTAIVDAEDGADLIARSFTLQVAAPILNYSSLPVGTPAPARPTGWQGTGVIQVLDEFGKRTGNGRPLKFQKYYLDDNTLFKPLTEKANQPGDPDYIDSLPLPGIPAGSTPYPSQAISRATTYKRTTCTGGSIGEAAIVVIAAGSMALKSARQMLTQKRRPNTPLRIHRLMQIFTAPVQ
;
A
#
# COMPACT_ATOMS: atom_id res chain seq x y z
N MET A 1 12.58 11.20 4.74
CA MET A 1 13.83 11.82 4.26
C MET A 1 13.70 12.07 2.76
N ALA A 2 13.93 13.29 2.30
CA ALA A 2 13.90 13.61 0.87
C ALA A 2 15.35 13.63 0.37
N ALA A 3 15.70 12.70 -0.52
CA ALA A 3 17.00 12.72 -1.19
C ALA A 3 17.01 13.89 -2.18
N MET A 4 17.98 14.80 -2.04
CA MET A 4 18.17 15.89 -2.99
C MET A 4 19.06 15.41 -4.13
N GLU A 5 18.75 15.84 -5.35
CA GLU A 5 19.61 15.59 -6.50
C GLU A 5 20.95 16.29 -6.31
N ARG A 6 22.05 15.55 -6.49
CA ARG A 6 23.41 16.12 -6.46
C ARG A 6 23.58 17.05 -7.67
N PRO A 7 24.01 18.31 -7.47
CA PRO A 7 24.32 19.20 -8.59
C PRO A 7 25.40 18.58 -9.49
N ALA A 8 25.26 18.74 -10.81
CA ALA A 8 26.29 18.32 -11.75
C ALA A 8 27.63 19.00 -11.40
N GLY A 9 28.67 18.19 -11.15
CA GLY A 9 29.99 18.68 -10.76
C GLY A 9 30.19 19.00 -9.27
N ALA A 10 29.23 18.68 -8.39
CA ALA A 10 29.44 18.86 -6.95
C ALA A 10 30.63 17.98 -6.46
N PRO A 11 31.45 18.45 -5.51
CA PRO A 11 32.57 17.68 -4.96
C PRO A 11 32.10 16.40 -4.25
N SER A 12 33.00 15.44 -4.00
CA SER A 12 32.70 14.18 -3.29
C SER A 12 32.07 14.38 -1.92
N ASP A 13 32.28 15.56 -1.33
CA ASP A 13 31.91 15.89 0.04
C ASP A 13 30.53 16.58 0.12
N PHE A 14 29.79 16.63 -1.00
CA PHE A 14 28.43 17.18 -1.00
C PHE A 14 27.53 16.29 -0.14
N SER A 15 27.02 16.82 0.97
CA SER A 15 26.06 16.11 1.80
C SER A 15 24.71 16.02 1.08
N GLU A 16 24.43 14.87 0.46
CA GLU A 16 23.20 14.60 -0.30
C GLU A 16 21.92 14.58 0.58
N LEU A 17 22.08 14.70 1.90
CA LEU A 17 21.02 14.57 2.89
C LEU A 17 20.75 15.93 3.56
N LYS A 18 19.71 16.62 3.11
CA LYS A 18 19.09 17.70 3.88
C LYS A 18 17.95 17.10 4.70
N VAL A 19 18.01 17.22 6.02
CA VAL A 19 16.89 16.83 6.90
C VAL A 19 15.79 17.88 6.75
N VAL A 20 14.88 17.64 5.79
CA VAL A 20 13.73 18.53 5.55
C VAL A 20 12.59 18.25 6.54
N HIS A 21 12.57 17.05 7.11
CA HIS A 21 11.49 16.60 7.97
C HIS A 21 12.01 15.60 9.02
N VAL A 22 11.71 15.86 10.29
CA VAL A 22 11.94 14.94 11.40
C VAL A 22 10.57 14.60 11.99
N GLU A 23 10.23 13.33 11.97
CA GLU A 23 9.09 12.78 12.68
C GLU A 23 9.63 12.00 13.87
N GLY A 24 9.08 12.27 15.05
CA GLY A 24 9.48 11.62 16.29
C GLY A 24 8.28 11.29 17.15
N LYS A 25 8.37 10.17 17.87
CA LYS A 25 7.39 9.82 18.91
C LYS A 25 7.90 10.35 20.25
N GLN A 26 7.07 11.13 20.92
CA GLN A 26 7.35 11.59 22.28
C GLN A 26 6.67 10.67 23.28
N THR A 27 7.45 10.14 24.22
CA THR A 27 6.97 9.31 25.33
C THR A 27 7.13 10.03 26.65
N LEU A 28 6.12 9.94 27.51
CA LEU A 28 6.11 10.43 28.88
C LEU A 28 6.10 9.22 29.81
N THR A 29 7.08 9.14 30.71
CA THR A 29 7.10 8.13 31.77
C THR A 29 6.78 8.79 33.10
N VAL A 30 5.71 8.34 33.75
CA VAL A 30 5.27 8.82 35.07
C VAL A 30 5.51 7.72 36.09
N SER A 31 6.24 8.04 37.15
CA SER A 31 6.44 7.15 38.30
C SER A 31 5.62 7.64 39.46
N THR A 32 4.79 6.77 40.06
CA THR A 32 3.87 7.15 41.14
C THR A 32 4.54 7.29 42.49
N GLY A 33 5.75 6.76 42.65
CA GLY A 33 6.40 6.59 43.96
C GLY A 33 5.74 5.50 44.81
N PHE A 34 6.10 5.47 46.09
CA PHE A 34 5.60 4.53 47.11
C PHE A 34 4.37 5.08 47.83
N PHE A 35 3.40 4.21 48.15
CA PHE A 35 2.14 4.56 48.81
C PHE A 35 2.09 3.99 50.23
N GLU A 36 2.17 4.84 51.27
CA GLU A 36 2.17 4.38 52.68
C GLU A 36 0.81 4.44 53.37
N ARG A 37 0.03 5.49 53.09
CA ARG A 37 -1.28 5.76 53.70
C ARG A 37 -2.23 5.99 52.54
N PHE A 38 -3.29 5.19 52.43
CA PHE A 38 -4.27 5.20 51.31
C PHE A 38 -3.89 4.44 50.03
N ALA A 39 -3.01 3.43 50.13
CA ALA A 39 -2.63 2.59 48.98
C ALA A 39 -3.84 2.05 48.21
N GLU A 40 -4.88 1.55 48.89
CA GLU A 40 -6.08 1.01 48.23
C GLU A 40 -6.84 2.04 47.38
N GLN A 41 -7.04 3.27 47.87
CA GLN A 41 -7.74 4.32 47.12
C GLN A 41 -6.88 4.84 45.95
N GLN A 42 -5.58 4.93 46.15
CA GLN A 42 -4.64 5.35 45.10
C GLN A 42 -4.52 4.29 44.01
N LEU A 43 -4.44 3.01 44.38
CA LEU A 43 -4.46 1.89 43.44
C LEU A 43 -5.74 1.89 42.60
N LYS A 44 -6.91 2.08 43.23
CA LYS A 44 -8.17 2.21 42.50
C LYS A 44 -8.15 3.36 41.48
N GLY A 45 -7.56 4.50 41.83
CA GLY A 45 -7.39 5.62 40.90
C GLY A 45 -6.45 5.28 39.73
N LEU A 46 -5.42 4.47 39.98
CA LEU A 46 -4.52 3.97 38.93
C LEU A 46 -5.20 2.95 38.02
N ASP A 47 -6.05 2.09 38.55
CA ASP A 47 -6.89 1.17 37.78
C ASP A 47 -7.87 1.93 36.88
N GLU A 48 -8.52 2.95 37.43
CA GLU A 48 -9.41 3.82 36.66
C GLU A 48 -8.66 4.54 35.52
N LEU A 49 -7.41 4.97 35.76
CA LEU A 49 -6.55 5.53 34.72
C LEU A 49 -6.22 4.50 33.63
N LEU A 50 -5.97 3.23 33.99
CA LEU A 50 -5.66 2.16 33.05
C LEU A 50 -6.87 1.80 32.16
N LEU A 51 -8.08 1.91 32.71
CA LEU A 51 -9.34 1.69 32.00
C LEU A 51 -9.85 2.93 31.24
N SER A 52 -9.19 4.07 31.37
CA SER A 52 -9.62 5.32 30.74
C SER A 52 -9.38 5.29 29.23
N GLN A 53 -10.42 5.60 28.45
CA GLN A 53 -10.34 5.62 26.98
C GLN A 53 -9.57 6.82 26.43
N ASN A 54 -9.66 7.96 27.12
CA ASN A 54 -9.04 9.21 26.69
C ASN A 54 -8.23 9.80 27.84
N ILE A 55 -6.93 9.99 27.62
CA ILE A 55 -6.01 10.60 28.59
C ILE A 55 -5.47 11.89 27.98
N TYR A 56 -5.44 12.97 28.76
CA TYR A 56 -4.95 14.27 28.30
C TYR A 56 -3.86 14.81 29.23
N LEU A 57 -2.77 15.30 28.63
CA LEU A 57 -1.75 16.10 29.32
C LEU A 57 -2.16 17.57 29.29
N LEU A 58 -2.30 18.17 30.47
CA LEU A 58 -2.48 19.63 30.58
C LEU A 58 -1.12 20.31 30.53
N SER A 59 -0.90 21.11 29.49
CA SER A 59 0.29 21.93 29.32
C SER A 59 -0.09 23.40 29.13
N ASN A 60 0.89 24.29 29.14
CA ASN A 60 0.70 25.69 28.76
C ASN A 60 0.22 25.86 27.30
N LYS A 61 0.32 24.82 26.46
CA LYS A 61 -0.18 24.81 25.07
C LYS A 61 -1.61 24.25 24.95
N GLY A 62 -2.24 23.90 26.06
CA GLY A 62 -3.56 23.28 26.12
C GLY A 62 -3.52 21.79 26.43
N HIS A 63 -4.62 21.11 26.09
CA HIS A 63 -4.83 19.67 26.34
C HIS A 63 -4.23 18.87 25.18
N GLN A 64 -3.28 18.01 25.49
CA GLN A 64 -2.64 17.13 24.51
C GLN A 64 -3.07 15.69 24.75
N ALA A 65 -3.67 15.05 23.74
CA ALA A 65 -4.09 13.66 23.86
C ALA A 65 -2.88 12.73 24.00
N LEU A 66 -2.96 11.83 24.98
CA LEU A 66 -2.00 10.78 25.25
C LEU A 66 -2.63 9.41 24.98
N GLU A 67 -1.82 8.51 24.46
CA GLU A 67 -2.10 7.08 24.29
C GLU A 67 -1.36 6.32 25.40
N LEU A 68 -2.06 5.52 26.19
CA LEU A 68 -1.44 4.71 27.24
C LEU A 68 -0.75 3.49 26.61
N LEU A 69 0.55 3.35 26.83
CA LEU A 69 1.31 2.18 26.37
C LEU A 69 1.36 1.07 27.42
N THR A 70 1.24 1.42 28.70
CA THR A 70 1.22 0.44 29.80
C THR A 70 -0.11 -0.32 29.83
N THR A 71 -0.05 -1.65 29.75
CA THR A 71 -1.25 -2.50 29.66
C THR A 71 -1.68 -3.14 30.98
N ALA A 72 -0.84 -3.11 32.01
CA ALA A 72 -1.13 -3.72 33.30
C ALA A 72 -0.33 -3.04 34.42
N ILE A 73 -0.89 -3.06 35.63
CA ILE A 73 -0.22 -2.69 36.88
C ILE A 73 -0.28 -3.87 37.84
N VAL A 74 0.66 -3.93 38.78
CA VAL A 74 0.71 -4.98 39.81
C VAL A 74 0.01 -4.47 41.06
N ASP A 75 -1.17 -5.01 41.36
CA ASP A 75 -2.03 -4.52 42.44
C ASP A 75 -1.68 -5.11 43.81
N ALA A 76 -1.23 -6.37 43.83
CA ALA A 76 -1.22 -7.19 45.05
C ALA A 76 0.18 -7.44 45.66
N GLU A 77 1.26 -7.09 44.97
CA GLU A 77 2.63 -7.30 45.48
C GLU A 77 3.24 -5.99 45.97
N ASP A 78 2.71 -5.44 47.06
CA ASP A 78 3.43 -4.46 47.88
C ASP A 78 4.48 -5.20 48.74
N GLY A 79 5.37 -5.97 48.09
CA GLY A 79 6.55 -6.52 48.74
C GLY A 79 7.46 -5.38 49.23
N ALA A 80 8.33 -5.65 50.21
CA ALA A 80 9.25 -4.65 50.76
C ALA A 80 10.17 -3.98 49.71
N ASP A 81 10.27 -4.57 48.50
CA ASP A 81 11.10 -4.10 47.39
C ASP A 81 10.35 -3.22 46.37
N LEU A 82 9.03 -3.00 46.53
CA LEU A 82 8.29 -2.18 45.57
C LEU A 82 8.52 -0.68 45.82
N ILE A 83 9.36 -0.07 44.99
CA ILE A 83 9.72 1.36 45.11
C ILE A 83 8.71 2.28 44.42
N ALA A 84 8.22 1.90 43.24
CA ALA A 84 7.24 2.68 42.48
C ALA A 84 6.58 1.87 41.36
N ARG A 85 5.40 2.33 40.93
CA ARG A 85 4.73 1.88 39.70
C ARG A 85 4.95 2.92 38.61
N SER A 86 5.22 2.47 37.38
CA SER A 86 5.52 3.37 36.25
C SER A 86 4.52 3.20 35.11
N PHE A 87 4.02 4.32 34.60
CA PHE A 87 3.19 4.39 33.40
C PHE A 87 3.97 5.03 32.26
N THR A 88 3.88 4.44 31.08
CA THR A 88 4.41 5.03 29.86
C THR A 88 3.24 5.44 28.98
N LEU A 89 3.24 6.72 28.59
CA LEU A 89 2.26 7.29 27.70
C LEU A 89 2.97 7.83 26.45
N GLN A 90 2.32 7.74 25.30
CA GLN A 90 2.79 8.32 24.05
C GLN A 90 1.89 9.49 23.67
N VAL A 91 2.48 10.60 23.21
CA VAL A 91 1.69 11.68 22.61
C VAL A 91 1.04 11.19 21.32
N ALA A 92 -0.28 11.30 21.20
CA ALA A 92 -1.03 10.79 20.05
C ALA A 92 -0.81 11.62 18.76
N ALA A 93 -0.56 12.93 18.93
CA ALA A 93 -0.31 13.82 17.80
C ALA A 93 1.16 13.74 17.36
N PRO A 94 1.45 13.49 16.06
CA PRO A 94 2.82 13.56 15.56
C PRO A 94 3.33 15.01 15.69
N ILE A 95 4.49 15.16 16.30
CA ILE A 95 5.16 16.47 16.36
C ILE A 95 5.86 16.68 15.02
N LEU A 96 5.29 17.54 14.20
CA LEU A 96 5.87 17.95 12.93
C LEU A 96 6.70 19.21 13.18
N ASN A 97 8.03 19.07 13.16
CA ASN A 97 8.92 20.22 13.15
C ASN A 97 9.20 20.63 11.70
N TYR A 98 8.90 21.89 11.38
CA TYR A 98 9.26 22.49 10.10
C TYR A 98 10.55 23.29 10.29
N SER A 99 11.54 23.01 9.47
CA SER A 99 12.75 23.83 9.39
C SER A 99 12.42 25.13 8.66
N SER A 100 12.67 26.28 9.29
CA SER A 100 12.55 27.62 8.67
C SER A 100 13.71 27.97 7.73
N LEU A 101 14.63 27.03 7.48
CA LEU A 101 15.69 27.21 6.50
C LEU A 101 15.08 27.63 5.15
N PRO A 102 15.66 28.65 4.49
CA PRO A 102 15.18 29.07 3.18
C PRO A 102 15.15 27.88 2.24
N VAL A 103 14.09 27.81 1.43
CA VAL A 103 14.00 26.88 0.32
C VAL A 103 15.22 27.14 -0.56
N GLY A 104 16.01 26.10 -0.82
CA GLY A 104 17.19 26.24 -1.68
C GLY A 104 16.77 26.79 -3.03
N THR A 105 17.64 27.57 -3.68
CA THR A 105 17.41 27.97 -5.07
C THR A 105 17.13 26.74 -5.91
N PRO A 106 16.06 26.73 -6.74
CA PRO A 106 15.74 25.58 -7.56
C PRO A 106 16.92 25.31 -8.50
N ALA A 107 17.45 24.10 -8.48
CA ALA A 107 18.46 23.69 -9.44
C ALA A 107 17.87 23.79 -10.86
N PRO A 108 18.66 24.16 -11.87
CA PRO A 108 18.19 24.17 -13.25
C PRO A 108 17.68 22.77 -13.62
N ALA A 109 16.49 22.70 -14.20
CA ALA A 109 15.88 21.42 -14.57
C ALA A 109 16.74 20.75 -15.66
N ARG A 110 17.30 19.58 -15.33
CA ARG A 110 18.04 18.76 -16.29
C ARG A 110 17.10 18.17 -17.34
N PRO A 111 17.56 17.98 -18.60
CA PRO A 111 16.77 17.32 -19.62
C PRO A 111 16.49 15.87 -19.22
N THR A 112 15.25 15.43 -19.39
CA THR A 112 14.79 14.10 -18.98
C THR A 112 14.09 13.37 -20.12
N GLY A 113 14.16 12.03 -20.10
CA GLY A 113 13.52 11.14 -21.06
C GLY A 113 12.83 9.96 -20.37
N TRP A 114 12.16 9.13 -21.16
CA TRP A 114 11.47 7.92 -20.71
C TRP A 114 12.13 6.66 -21.26
N GLN A 115 12.44 5.71 -20.38
CA GLN A 115 13.05 4.44 -20.75
C GLN A 115 12.09 3.29 -20.41
N GLY A 116 11.92 2.35 -21.34
CA GLY A 116 11.13 1.14 -21.13
C GLY A 116 11.74 0.23 -20.07
N THR A 117 10.95 -0.19 -19.07
CA THR A 117 11.36 -1.13 -18.04
C THR A 117 10.34 -2.23 -17.83
N GLY A 118 10.85 -3.45 -17.62
CA GLY A 118 10.08 -4.70 -17.61
C GLY A 118 9.54 -5.02 -19.00
N VAL A 119 9.73 -6.24 -19.50
CA VAL A 119 9.21 -6.63 -20.82
C VAL A 119 8.04 -7.59 -20.64
N ILE A 120 6.92 -7.27 -21.26
CA ILE A 120 5.78 -8.17 -21.39
C ILE A 120 5.70 -8.70 -22.82
N GLN A 121 5.42 -9.99 -22.95
CA GLN A 121 5.14 -10.60 -24.24
C GLN A 121 3.77 -10.15 -24.71
N VAL A 122 3.69 -9.76 -25.98
CA VAL A 122 2.40 -9.50 -26.62
C VAL A 122 1.75 -10.83 -26.93
N LEU A 123 0.49 -10.95 -26.52
CA LEU A 123 -0.32 -12.11 -26.80
C LEU A 123 -1.31 -11.77 -27.91
N ASP A 124 -1.63 -12.74 -28.75
CA ASP A 124 -2.72 -12.63 -29.72
C ASP A 124 -4.10 -12.69 -29.01
N GLU A 125 -5.16 -12.58 -29.80
CA GLU A 125 -6.56 -12.69 -29.33
C GLU A 125 -6.87 -14.02 -28.61
N PHE A 126 -6.05 -15.03 -28.83
CA PHE A 126 -6.16 -16.37 -28.26
C PHE A 126 -5.23 -16.62 -27.06
N GLY A 127 -4.47 -15.61 -26.65
CA GLY A 127 -3.51 -15.69 -25.55
C GLY A 127 -2.18 -16.35 -25.93
N LYS A 128 -1.89 -16.56 -27.20
CA LYS A 128 -0.61 -17.10 -27.68
C LYS A 128 0.42 -15.99 -27.84
N ARG A 129 1.68 -16.34 -27.61
CA ARG A 129 2.84 -15.49 -27.88
C ARG A 129 2.91 -15.16 -29.36
N THR A 130 2.94 -13.87 -29.69
CA THR A 130 3.19 -13.39 -31.06
C THR A 130 4.68 -13.40 -31.42
N GLY A 131 5.56 -13.61 -30.45
CA GLY A 131 7.00 -13.45 -30.60
C GLY A 131 7.48 -12.01 -30.40
N ASN A 132 6.55 -11.07 -30.21
CA ASN A 132 6.87 -9.68 -29.88
C ASN A 132 6.76 -9.44 -28.37
N GLY A 133 7.51 -8.45 -27.90
CA GLY A 133 7.44 -7.94 -26.55
C GLY A 133 7.44 -6.42 -26.53
N ARG A 134 6.89 -5.85 -25.47
CA ARG A 134 6.92 -4.42 -25.24
C ARG A 134 7.25 -4.11 -23.78
N PRO A 135 7.80 -2.93 -23.49
CA PRO A 135 7.93 -2.48 -22.11
C PRO A 135 6.58 -2.45 -21.40
N LEU A 136 6.54 -2.84 -20.12
CA LEU A 136 5.33 -2.77 -19.28
C LEU A 136 5.10 -1.34 -18.82
N LYS A 137 6.17 -0.67 -18.41
CA LYS A 137 6.16 0.67 -17.86
C LYS A 137 7.37 1.45 -18.34
N PHE A 138 7.30 2.76 -18.22
CA PHE A 138 8.40 3.69 -18.45
C PHE A 138 8.91 4.22 -17.13
N GLN A 139 10.23 4.31 -17.00
CA GLN A 139 10.92 5.00 -15.93
C GLN A 139 11.56 6.26 -16.48
N LYS A 140 11.40 7.37 -15.75
CA LYS A 140 12.02 8.64 -16.13
C LYS A 140 13.50 8.63 -15.78
N TYR A 141 14.34 9.11 -16.69
CA TYR A 141 15.80 9.17 -16.54
C TYR A 141 16.36 10.51 -17.06
N TYR A 142 17.58 10.86 -16.67
CA TYR A 142 18.26 12.05 -17.16
C TYR A 142 19.02 11.75 -18.46
N LEU A 143 18.84 12.60 -19.48
CA LEU A 143 19.37 12.36 -20.82
C LEU A 143 20.90 12.52 -20.94
N ASP A 144 21.53 13.18 -19.97
CA ASP A 144 22.96 13.46 -19.93
C ASP A 144 23.78 12.28 -19.38
N ASP A 145 23.33 11.62 -18.30
CA ASP A 145 24.08 10.56 -17.62
C ASP A 145 23.37 9.20 -17.56
N ASN A 146 22.15 9.09 -18.09
CA ASN A 146 21.29 7.90 -18.01
C ASN A 146 20.96 7.45 -16.59
N THR A 147 21.11 8.32 -15.59
CA THR A 147 20.71 8.01 -14.20
C THR A 147 19.20 8.16 -14.04
N LEU A 148 18.63 7.40 -13.09
CA LEU A 148 17.19 7.45 -12.81
C LEU A 148 16.80 8.79 -12.21
N PHE A 149 15.69 9.35 -12.70
CA PHE A 149 15.10 10.57 -12.16
C PHE A 149 14.66 10.36 -10.72
N LYS A 150 14.96 11.33 -9.84
CA LYS A 150 14.58 11.30 -8.42
C LYS A 150 13.56 12.42 -8.14
N PRO A 151 12.39 12.11 -7.55
CA PRO A 151 11.93 10.80 -7.09
C PRO A 151 11.60 9.86 -8.25
N LEU A 152 11.68 8.54 -8.00
CA LEU A 152 11.38 7.52 -9.00
C LEU A 152 9.98 7.76 -9.56
N THR A 153 9.93 8.15 -10.83
CA THR A 153 8.69 8.49 -11.53
C THR A 153 8.45 7.44 -12.61
N GLU A 154 7.32 6.75 -12.53
CA GLU A 154 6.95 5.68 -13.45
C GLU A 154 5.60 5.95 -14.10
N LYS A 155 5.43 5.55 -15.36
CA LYS A 155 4.12 5.55 -16.04
C LYS A 155 3.92 4.27 -16.86
N ALA A 156 2.68 3.89 -17.13
CA ALA A 156 2.39 2.69 -17.94
C ALA A 156 2.75 2.91 -19.43
N ASN A 157 3.16 1.86 -20.13
CA ASN A 157 3.32 1.90 -21.58
C ASN A 157 1.95 1.77 -22.27
N GLN A 158 1.24 2.88 -22.40
CA GLN A 158 -0.12 2.93 -22.94
C GLN A 158 -0.14 3.43 -24.39
N PRO A 159 -0.83 2.75 -25.32
CA PRO A 159 -1.01 3.24 -26.68
C PRO A 159 -1.66 4.63 -26.70
N GLY A 160 -1.10 5.54 -27.50
CA GLY A 160 -1.54 6.94 -27.59
C GLY A 160 -0.71 7.93 -26.75
N ASP A 161 0.16 7.45 -25.87
CA ASP A 161 1.17 8.27 -25.22
C ASP A 161 2.25 8.68 -26.27
N PRO A 162 2.70 9.96 -26.32
CA PRO A 162 3.82 10.36 -27.18
C PRO A 162 5.10 9.54 -26.97
N ASP A 163 5.30 9.00 -25.76
CA ASP A 163 6.45 8.15 -25.42
C ASP A 163 6.17 6.65 -25.60
N TYR A 164 5.07 6.27 -26.25
CA TYR A 164 4.71 4.87 -26.47
C TYR A 164 5.80 4.14 -27.27
N ILE A 165 6.31 3.04 -26.68
CA ILE A 165 7.26 2.14 -27.32
C ILE A 165 6.46 0.92 -27.76
N ASP A 166 6.34 0.76 -29.08
CA ASP A 166 5.59 -0.33 -29.67
C ASP A 166 6.29 -1.69 -29.46
N SER A 167 5.57 -2.77 -29.77
CA SER A 167 6.11 -4.10 -29.61
C SER A 167 7.24 -4.38 -30.60
N LEU A 168 8.35 -4.89 -30.08
CA LEU A 168 9.52 -5.31 -30.86
C LEU A 168 9.66 -6.83 -30.80
N PRO A 169 10.22 -7.46 -31.85
CA PRO A 169 10.53 -8.90 -31.83
C PRO A 169 11.44 -9.24 -30.64
N LEU A 170 11.04 -10.23 -29.83
CA LEU A 170 11.85 -10.72 -28.72
C LEU A 170 12.75 -11.86 -29.20
N PRO A 171 14.09 -11.77 -28.99
CA PRO A 171 14.98 -12.86 -29.34
C PRO A 171 14.64 -14.12 -28.51
N GLY A 172 14.66 -15.27 -29.17
CA GLY A 172 14.43 -16.57 -28.52
C GLY A 172 12.97 -16.95 -28.31
N ILE A 173 11.99 -16.17 -28.78
CA ILE A 173 10.57 -16.50 -28.67
C ILE A 173 9.93 -16.53 -30.06
N PRO A 174 9.85 -17.70 -30.72
CA PRO A 174 9.15 -17.80 -31.99
C PRO A 174 7.65 -17.53 -31.81
N ALA A 175 7.01 -16.94 -32.82
CA ALA A 175 5.56 -16.81 -32.86
C ALA A 175 4.89 -18.19 -32.70
N GLY A 176 3.87 -18.28 -31.85
CA GLY A 176 3.16 -19.52 -31.58
C GLY A 176 3.85 -20.48 -30.61
N SER A 177 5.05 -20.17 -30.09
CA SER A 177 5.80 -20.99 -29.10
C SER A 177 5.19 -21.01 -27.69
N THR A 178 3.87 -20.89 -27.60
CA THR A 178 3.18 -20.83 -26.32
C THR A 178 3.17 -22.21 -25.68
N PRO A 179 3.70 -22.36 -24.45
CA PRO A 179 3.67 -23.65 -23.77
C PRO A 179 2.22 -24.10 -23.54
N TYR A 180 1.97 -25.39 -23.75
CA TYR A 180 0.68 -26.03 -23.51
C TYR A 180 -0.47 -25.45 -24.35
N PRO A 181 -0.42 -25.57 -25.70
CA PRO A 181 -1.57 -25.25 -26.55
C PRO A 181 -2.76 -26.14 -26.18
N SER A 182 -3.99 -25.61 -26.31
CA SER A 182 -5.21 -26.40 -26.12
C SER A 182 -5.20 -27.67 -26.98
N GLN A 183 -5.68 -28.79 -26.45
CA GLN A 183 -6.03 -29.93 -27.31
C GLN A 183 -7.38 -29.67 -27.99
N ALA A 184 -7.67 -30.39 -29.07
CA ALA A 184 -8.98 -30.33 -29.68
C ALA A 184 -10.04 -30.82 -28.68
N ILE A 185 -11.04 -29.98 -28.39
CA ILE A 185 -12.17 -30.34 -27.53
C ILE A 185 -13.42 -30.31 -28.40
N SER A 186 -14.13 -31.43 -28.46
CA SER A 186 -15.48 -31.51 -29.00
C SER A 186 -16.36 -32.14 -27.93
N ARG A 187 -17.24 -31.33 -27.31
CA ARG A 187 -18.11 -31.79 -26.22
C ARG A 187 -19.51 -31.24 -26.39
N ALA A 188 -20.51 -32.11 -26.26
CA ALA A 188 -21.89 -31.70 -26.15
C ALA A 188 -22.11 -30.93 -24.84
N THR A 189 -22.84 -29.82 -24.90
CA THR A 189 -23.20 -29.03 -23.73
C THR A 189 -24.44 -29.61 -23.05
N THR A 190 -24.70 -29.19 -21.81
CA THR A 190 -25.95 -29.54 -21.11
C THR A 190 -27.12 -28.63 -21.50
N TYR A 191 -26.85 -27.54 -22.22
CA TYR A 191 -27.88 -26.59 -22.64
C TYR A 191 -28.54 -27.07 -23.93
N LYS A 192 -29.84 -27.36 -23.83
CA LYS A 192 -30.70 -27.63 -24.98
C LYS A 192 -31.39 -26.35 -25.40
N ARG A 193 -31.44 -26.08 -26.71
CA ARG A 193 -32.12 -24.91 -27.24
C ARG A 193 -33.63 -24.99 -26.97
N THR A 194 -34.18 -24.05 -26.21
CA THR A 194 -35.62 -24.02 -25.84
C THR A 194 -36.50 -23.29 -26.86
N THR A 195 -35.91 -22.62 -27.86
CA THR A 195 -36.62 -21.79 -28.85
C THR A 195 -36.85 -22.50 -30.20
N CYS A 196 -37.06 -23.82 -30.18
CA CYS A 196 -37.33 -24.57 -31.40
C CYS A 196 -38.82 -24.45 -31.77
N THR A 197 -39.13 -23.90 -32.95
CA THR A 197 -40.50 -23.80 -33.49
C THR A 197 -40.95 -25.13 -34.11
N GLY A 198 -42.25 -25.45 -34.05
CA GLY A 198 -42.84 -26.60 -34.75
C GLY A 198 -42.69 -27.96 -34.07
N GLY A 199 -42.58 -28.03 -32.73
CA GLY A 199 -42.54 -29.30 -31.99
C GLY A 199 -41.22 -30.07 -32.08
N SER A 200 -40.17 -29.46 -32.64
CA SER A 200 -38.83 -30.05 -32.69
C SER A 200 -38.15 -30.03 -31.31
N ILE A 201 -37.49 -31.12 -30.94
CA ILE A 201 -36.72 -31.21 -29.69
C ILE A 201 -35.33 -30.61 -29.94
N GLY A 202 -34.95 -29.60 -29.15
CA GLY A 202 -33.62 -28.99 -29.26
C GLY A 202 -32.51 -29.98 -28.89
N GLU A 203 -31.59 -30.21 -29.81
CA GLU A 203 -30.37 -30.98 -29.55
C GLU A 203 -29.40 -30.20 -28.65
N ALA A 204 -28.48 -30.93 -28.01
CA ALA A 204 -27.40 -30.32 -27.24
C ALA A 204 -26.43 -29.61 -28.18
N ALA A 205 -26.11 -28.34 -27.90
CA ALA A 205 -25.10 -27.64 -28.69
C ALA A 205 -23.72 -28.29 -28.49
N ILE A 206 -22.98 -28.52 -29.57
CA ILE A 206 -21.60 -29.02 -29.50
C ILE A 206 -20.65 -27.83 -29.43
N VAL A 207 -19.82 -27.78 -28.39
CA VAL A 207 -18.71 -26.83 -28.31
C VAL A 207 -17.49 -27.47 -28.94
N VAL A 208 -17.03 -26.88 -30.04
CA VAL A 208 -15.82 -27.29 -30.76
C VAL A 208 -14.74 -26.23 -30.55
N ILE A 209 -13.63 -26.65 -29.96
CA ILE A 209 -12.41 -25.87 -29.79
C ILE A 209 -11.32 -26.60 -30.55
N ALA A 210 -10.82 -26.00 -31.64
CA ALA A 210 -9.72 -26.59 -32.41
C ALA A 210 -8.45 -26.73 -31.57
N ALA A 211 -7.61 -27.71 -31.90
CA ALA A 211 -6.31 -27.85 -31.27
C ALA A 211 -5.48 -26.58 -31.48
N GLY A 212 -4.83 -26.14 -30.41
CA GLY A 212 -3.98 -24.97 -30.38
C GLY A 212 -4.73 -23.67 -30.59
N SER A 213 -6.03 -23.56 -30.36
CA SER A 213 -6.73 -22.28 -30.44
C SER A 213 -6.65 -21.43 -29.17
N MET A 214 -6.20 -21.95 -28.02
CA MET A 214 -6.10 -21.18 -26.77
C MET A 214 -4.85 -21.54 -25.96
N ALA A 215 -4.33 -20.57 -25.21
CA ALA A 215 -3.24 -20.75 -24.26
C ALA A 215 -3.73 -20.85 -22.80
N LEU A 216 -3.09 -21.71 -22.00
CA LEU A 216 -3.52 -22.08 -20.65
C LEU A 216 -3.58 -20.90 -19.65
N LYS A 217 -2.81 -19.84 -19.86
CA LYS A 217 -2.80 -18.67 -18.96
C LYS A 217 -4.11 -17.86 -19.01
N SER A 218 -4.76 -17.78 -20.17
CA SER A 218 -6.02 -17.03 -20.35
C SER A 218 -7.22 -17.75 -19.73
N ALA A 219 -7.24 -19.08 -19.76
CA ALA A 219 -8.34 -19.89 -19.22
C ALA A 219 -8.55 -19.69 -17.71
N ARG A 220 -7.46 -19.55 -16.94
CA ARG A 220 -7.53 -19.36 -15.48
C ARG A 220 -8.02 -17.95 -15.12
N GLN A 221 -7.62 -16.92 -15.86
CA GLN A 221 -8.12 -15.55 -15.66
C GLN A 221 -9.61 -15.42 -15.99
N MET A 222 -10.09 -16.03 -17.08
CA MET A 222 -11.52 -16.06 -17.42
C MET A 222 -12.38 -16.75 -16.37
N LEU A 223 -11.90 -17.85 -15.77
CA LEU A 223 -12.62 -18.54 -14.70
C LEU A 223 -12.66 -17.74 -13.39
N THR A 224 -11.67 -16.87 -13.16
CA THR A 224 -11.55 -16.09 -11.91
C THR A 224 -12.36 -14.80 -11.97
N GLN A 225 -12.44 -14.16 -13.13
CA GLN A 225 -13.18 -12.91 -13.31
C GLN A 225 -14.71 -13.09 -13.16
N LYS A 226 -15.22 -14.31 -13.35
CA LYS A 226 -16.65 -14.65 -13.18
C LYS A 226 -17.08 -14.85 -11.71
N ARG A 227 -16.18 -14.71 -10.73
CA ARG A 227 -16.45 -14.90 -9.28
C ARG A 227 -16.27 -13.63 -8.44
N ARG A 228 -16.63 -12.43 -8.91
CA ARG A 228 -16.78 -11.27 -8.02
C ARG A 228 -18.24 -11.16 -7.53
N PRO A 229 -18.56 -11.53 -6.29
CA PRO A 229 -19.87 -11.25 -5.71
C PRO A 229 -20.00 -9.73 -5.45
N ASN A 230 -21.16 -9.16 -5.79
CA ASN A 230 -21.51 -7.78 -5.48
C ASN A 230 -21.48 -7.55 -3.96
N THR A 231 -20.58 -6.69 -3.46
CA THR A 231 -20.49 -6.36 -2.03
C THR A 231 -21.35 -5.14 -1.68
N PRO A 232 -22.18 -5.16 -0.62
CA PRO A 232 -22.97 -4.02 -0.18
C PRO A 232 -22.20 -3.05 0.75
N LEU A 233 -22.47 -1.74 0.64
CA LEU A 233 -21.87 -0.65 1.45
C LEU A 233 -22.36 -0.65 2.91
N ARG A 234 -21.45 -0.32 3.86
CA ARG A 234 -21.72 -0.18 5.30
C ARG A 234 -21.50 1.28 5.75
N ILE A 235 -22.39 1.81 6.61
CA ILE A 235 -22.35 3.17 7.19
C ILE A 235 -21.96 3.08 8.68
N HIS A 236 -21.04 3.93 9.14
CA HIS A 236 -20.61 4.05 10.54
C HIS A 236 -21.29 5.24 11.25
N ARG A 237 -21.56 5.11 12.57
CA ARG A 237 -22.14 6.14 13.45
C ARG A 237 -21.16 6.46 14.59
N LEU A 238 -20.99 7.74 14.91
CA LEU A 238 -20.10 8.27 15.94
C LEU A 238 -20.94 8.81 17.12
N MET A 239 -20.44 8.67 18.36
CA MET A 239 -21.10 9.16 19.58
C MET A 239 -20.09 9.95 20.43
N GLN A 240 -20.46 11.15 20.87
CA GLN A 240 -19.68 12.02 21.77
C GLN A 240 -20.36 12.08 23.14
N ILE A 241 -19.57 12.12 24.22
CA ILE A 241 -20.03 12.30 25.60
C ILE A 241 -19.36 13.56 26.17
N PHE A 242 -20.16 14.45 26.75
CA PHE A 242 -19.72 15.64 27.47
C PHE A 242 -19.74 15.37 28.98
N THR A 243 -18.68 15.74 29.68
CA THR A 243 -18.64 15.77 31.15
C THR A 243 -18.75 17.21 31.64
N ALA A 244 -19.68 17.45 32.57
CA ALA A 244 -19.91 18.76 33.20
C ALA A 244 -18.86 19.05 34.29
N PRO A 245 -18.51 20.32 34.54
CA PRO A 245 -17.62 20.70 35.63
C PRO A 245 -18.37 20.66 36.97
N VAL A 246 -17.72 20.08 37.98
CA VAL A 246 -18.14 20.19 39.38
C VAL A 246 -17.47 21.43 39.97
N GLN A 247 -18.29 22.31 40.59
CA GLN A 247 -17.84 23.50 41.33
C GLN A 247 -17.36 23.14 42.73
#